data_AF-A0A1J5PI35-F1
#
_entry.id   AF-A0A1J5PI35-F1
#
_cell.length_a   1.000
_cell.length_b   1.000
_cell.length_c   1.000
_cell.angle_alpha   90.00
_cell.angle_beta   90.00
_cell.angle_gamma   90.00
#
_symmetry.space_group_name_H-M   'P 1'
#
loop_
_entity.id
_entity.type
_entity.pdbx_description
1 polymer ?
#
loop_
_entity_poly.entity_id
_entity_poly.type
_entity_poly.pdbx_seq_one_letter_code
_entity_poly.pdbx_strand_id
1 'polypeptide(L)'
;MSAIPLSMHLVKPREIFIRGITQDGRAFRPSDWAERLAGLMSRFRPAGLCRKEAHLGYSPYCVPTVVDGVRCLVVSESLRDIEPMAFDFLLNFARDNQLDVVEACLTEQPPTDCSTDAPQDLQLARDALQRVFQSA
;
A
#
# COMPACT_ATOMS: atom_id res chain seq x y z
N MET A 1 13.06 -18.51 -33.96
CA MET A 1 13.68 -17.18 -33.76
C MET A 1 12.55 -16.19 -33.96
N SER A 2 11.86 -15.74 -32.90
CA SER A 2 12.30 -14.59 -32.11
C SER A 2 11.79 -14.66 -30.67
N ALA A 3 12.67 -14.26 -29.76
CA ALA A 3 12.52 -14.25 -28.33
C ALA A 3 12.31 -12.82 -27.82
N ILE A 4 11.27 -12.63 -26.98
CA ILE A 4 11.25 -11.85 -25.72
C ILE A 4 11.30 -10.30 -25.85
N PRO A 5 10.80 -9.50 -24.88
CA PRO A 5 9.67 -9.64 -23.95
C PRO A 5 8.78 -8.38 -23.98
N LEU A 6 7.53 -8.47 -23.54
CA LEU A 6 7.04 -7.47 -22.58
C LEU A 6 6.17 -8.25 -21.61
N SER A 7 6.84 -8.78 -20.58
CA SER A 7 6.25 -8.75 -19.26
C SER A 7 5.75 -7.32 -19.09
N MET A 8 4.45 -7.11 -19.31
CA MET A 8 3.76 -5.98 -18.73
C MET A 8 3.92 -6.24 -17.25
N HIS A 9 5.06 -5.81 -16.71
CA HIS A 9 5.22 -5.64 -15.29
C HIS A 9 4.00 -4.83 -14.93
N LEU A 10 3.06 -5.49 -14.25
CA LEU A 10 2.01 -4.83 -13.53
C LEU A 10 2.73 -4.14 -12.36
N VAL A 11 3.61 -3.18 -12.67
CA VAL A 11 4.14 -2.23 -11.71
C VAL A 11 2.90 -1.47 -11.32
N LYS A 12 2.25 -1.94 -10.26
CA LYS A 12 1.14 -1.22 -9.68
C LYS A 12 1.68 0.19 -9.42
N PRO A 13 0.99 1.24 -9.91
CA PRO A 13 1.45 2.61 -9.70
C PRO A 13 1.72 2.80 -8.20
N ARG A 14 2.78 3.53 -7.86
CA ARG A 14 3.20 3.70 -6.47
C ARG A 14 2.03 4.27 -5.66
N GLU A 15 1.83 3.72 -4.47
CA GLU A 15 0.75 4.14 -3.58
C GLU A 15 1.36 4.81 -2.35
N ILE A 16 0.82 5.96 -1.98
CA ILE A 16 1.23 6.73 -0.81
C ILE A 16 0.14 6.59 0.24
N PHE A 17 0.54 6.25 1.46
CA PHE A 17 -0.33 6.08 2.60
C PHE A 17 -0.13 7.24 3.55
N ILE A 18 -1.12 8.12 3.63
CA ILE A 18 -1.17 9.16 4.66
C ILE A 18 -1.89 8.54 5.86
N ARG A 19 -1.15 8.27 6.94
CA ARG A 19 -1.70 7.70 8.17
C ARG A 19 -2.29 8.80 9.02
N GLY A 20 -3.46 8.55 9.60
CA GLY A 20 -4.11 9.42 10.58
C GLY A 20 -3.44 9.34 11.95
N ILE A 21 -2.12 9.22 11.99
CA ILE A 21 -1.27 9.34 13.17
C ILE A 21 -0.27 10.45 12.89
N THR A 22 -0.11 11.37 13.82
CA THR A 22 0.92 12.39 13.75
C THR A 22 2.30 11.79 14.05
N GLN A 23 3.37 12.47 13.68
CA GLN A 23 4.75 12.07 14.03
C GLN A 23 4.95 11.91 15.55
N ASP A 24 4.13 12.58 16.37
CA ASP A 24 4.11 12.43 17.83
C ASP A 24 3.36 11.18 18.33
N GLY A 25 2.90 10.30 17.43
CA GLY A 25 2.18 9.08 17.75
C GLY A 25 0.72 9.28 18.14
N ARG A 26 0.14 10.46 17.91
CA ARG A 26 -1.26 10.77 18.27
C ARG A 26 -2.20 10.55 17.10
N ALA A 27 -3.38 10.00 17.35
CA ALA A 27 -4.40 9.86 16.31
C ALA A 27 -4.92 11.24 15.86
N PHE A 28 -4.91 11.48 14.55
CA PHE A 28 -5.43 12.68 13.93
C PHE A 28 -6.95 12.74 14.01
N ARG A 29 -7.48 13.95 14.22
CA ARG A 29 -8.92 14.23 14.35
C ARG A 29 -9.30 15.38 13.42
N PRO A 30 -10.54 15.40 12.90
CA PRO A 30 -11.64 14.48 13.18
C PRO A 30 -11.46 13.11 12.52
N SER A 31 -12.16 12.08 13.03
CA SER A 31 -11.99 10.69 12.56
C SER A 31 -12.45 10.43 11.11
N ASP A 32 -13.15 11.38 10.51
CA ASP A 32 -13.69 11.34 9.15
C ASP A 32 -12.84 12.15 8.15
N TRP A 33 -11.63 12.56 8.54
CA TRP A 33 -10.75 13.39 7.72
C TRP A 33 -10.41 12.73 6.39
N ALA A 34 -10.17 11.41 6.37
CA ALA A 34 -9.77 10.67 5.18
C ALA A 34 -10.93 10.61 4.17
N GLU A 35 -12.14 10.35 4.67
CA GLU A 35 -13.37 10.32 3.88
C GLU A 35 -13.69 11.70 3.30
N ARG A 36 -13.47 12.78 4.06
CA ARG A 36 -13.63 14.17 3.59
C ARG A 36 -12.64 14.51 2.47
N LEU A 37 -11.38 14.13 2.64
CA LEU A 37 -10.33 14.35 1.65
C LEU A 37 -10.57 13.55 0.36
N ALA A 38 -10.93 12.27 0.48
CA ALA A 38 -11.31 11.45 -0.66
C ALA A 38 -12.54 12.02 -1.40
N GLY A 39 -13.49 12.60 -0.67
CA GLY A 39 -14.63 13.31 -1.24
C GLY A 39 -14.24 14.53 -2.08
N LEU A 40 -13.27 15.33 -1.64
CA LEU A 40 -12.75 16.46 -2.42
C LEU A 40 -12.11 16.00 -3.73
N MET A 41 -11.46 14.84 -3.70
CA MET A 41 -10.77 14.24 -4.86
C MET A 41 -11.71 13.46 -5.79
N SER A 42 -12.98 13.26 -5.42
CA SER A 42 -13.97 12.52 -6.22
C SER A 42 -14.23 13.09 -7.62
N ARG A 43 -13.88 14.36 -7.86
CA ARG A 43 -14.00 15.03 -9.16
C ARG A 43 -12.97 14.55 -10.19
N PHE A 44 -11.86 13.97 -9.75
CA PHE A 44 -10.77 13.51 -10.61
C PHE A 44 -11.01 12.05 -11.01
N ARG A 45 -12.01 11.81 -11.87
CA ARG A 45 -12.33 10.48 -12.40
C ARG A 45 -12.02 10.40 -13.89
N PRO A 46 -11.41 9.30 -14.37
CA PRO A 46 -11.27 9.08 -15.81
C PRO A 46 -12.67 8.94 -16.44
N ALA A 47 -12.90 9.65 -17.54
CA ALA A 47 -14.16 9.59 -18.28
C ALA A 47 -14.34 8.17 -18.84
N GLY A 48 -15.27 7.39 -18.29
CA GLY A 48 -15.61 6.04 -18.78
C GLY A 48 -15.71 4.95 -17.72
N LEU A 49 -15.28 5.18 -16.48
CA LEU A 49 -15.50 4.19 -15.42
C LEU A 49 -16.98 4.22 -14.99
N CYS A 50 -17.70 3.18 -15.37
CA CYS A 50 -19.12 2.99 -15.09
C CYS A 50 -19.43 3.15 -13.59
N ARG A 51 -20.55 3.84 -13.33
CA ARG A 51 -21.22 4.14 -12.04
C ARG A 51 -21.36 2.98 -11.03
N LYS A 52 -20.94 1.76 -11.37
CA LYS A 52 -21.14 0.54 -10.58
C LYS A 52 -20.17 0.42 -9.38
N GLU A 53 -19.00 1.05 -9.45
CA GLU A 53 -18.06 1.17 -8.32
C GLU A 53 -18.29 2.47 -7.51
N ALA A 54 -19.19 3.33 -7.98
CA ALA A 54 -19.45 4.65 -7.43
C ALA A 54 -20.31 4.65 -6.16
N HIS A 55 -20.52 3.51 -5.51
CA HIS A 55 -21.44 3.40 -4.37
C HIS A 55 -20.95 4.14 -3.11
N LEU A 56 -19.67 4.56 -3.09
CA LEU A 56 -19.11 5.44 -2.05
C LEU A 56 -18.67 6.82 -2.57
N GLY A 57 -18.85 7.12 -3.86
CA GLY A 57 -18.59 8.46 -4.37
C GLY A 57 -17.12 8.92 -4.34
N TYR A 58 -16.13 8.05 -4.15
CA TYR A 58 -14.70 8.41 -4.17
C TYR A 58 -14.05 8.28 -5.57
N SER A 59 -12.84 8.82 -5.73
CA SER A 59 -12.02 8.62 -6.93
C SER A 59 -11.16 7.36 -6.76
N PRO A 60 -10.88 6.56 -7.82
CA PRO A 60 -9.99 5.41 -7.72
C PRO A 60 -8.57 5.77 -7.28
N TYR A 61 -8.18 7.04 -7.36
CA TYR A 61 -6.86 7.52 -6.96
C TYR A 61 -6.74 7.86 -5.48
N CYS A 62 -7.85 8.09 -4.78
CA CYS A 62 -7.88 8.51 -3.39
C CYS A 62 -8.92 7.69 -2.62
N VAL A 63 -8.47 6.69 -1.87
CA VAL A 63 -9.33 5.73 -1.19
C VAL A 63 -9.12 5.81 0.32
N PRO A 64 -10.16 6.14 1.10
CA PRO A 64 -10.07 6.10 2.55
C PRO A 64 -10.08 4.65 3.02
N THR A 65 -9.18 4.31 3.94
CA THR A 65 -9.05 2.96 4.50
C THR A 65 -8.79 3.00 6.00
N VAL A 66 -8.83 1.84 6.64
CA VAL A 66 -8.45 1.66 8.05
C VAL A 66 -7.38 0.59 8.12
N VAL A 67 -6.20 0.96 8.62
CA VAL A 67 -5.08 0.04 8.84
C VAL A 67 -4.79 0.01 10.33
N ASP A 68 -4.82 -1.16 10.95
CA ASP A 68 -4.58 -1.35 12.39
C ASP A 68 -5.45 -0.46 13.30
N GLY A 69 -6.70 -0.22 12.90
CA GLY A 69 -7.63 0.66 13.62
C GLY A 69 -7.38 2.17 13.43
N VAL A 70 -6.39 2.54 12.62
CA VAL A 70 -6.04 3.91 12.28
C VAL A 70 -6.63 4.28 10.92
N ARG A 71 -7.27 5.44 10.84
CA ARG A 71 -7.81 5.97 9.57
C ARG A 71 -6.64 6.41 8.70
N CYS A 72 -6.58 5.92 7.46
CA CYS A 72 -5.54 6.23 6.50
C CYS A 72 -6.15 6.63 5.16
N LEU A 73 -5.43 7.43 4.39
CA LEU A 73 -5.78 7.75 3.01
C LEU A 73 -4.74 7.16 2.07
N VAL A 74 -5.18 6.31 1.14
CA VAL A 74 -4.34 5.77 0.08
C VAL A 74 -4.44 6.69 -1.12
N VAL A 75 -3.29 7.15 -1.62
CA VAL A 75 -3.15 8.06 -2.75
C VAL A 75 -2.31 7.39 -3.83
N SER A 76 -2.85 7.23 -5.03
CA SER A 76 -2.10 6.69 -6.17
C SER A 76 -1.24 7.78 -6.81
N GLU A 77 0.00 7.45 -7.16
CA GLU A 77 0.92 8.33 -7.89
C GLU A 77 0.35 8.73 -9.27
N SER A 78 -0.52 7.92 -9.86
CA SER A 78 -1.21 8.27 -11.12
C SER A 78 -2.07 9.54 -11.00
N LEU A 79 -2.45 9.97 -9.79
CA LEU A 79 -3.08 11.27 -9.58
C LEU A 79 -2.17 12.42 -9.99
N ARG A 80 -0.85 12.27 -9.80
CA ARG A 80 0.14 13.30 -10.13
C ARG A 80 0.23 13.54 -11.64
N ASP A 81 0.07 12.49 -12.44
CA ASP A 81 0.08 12.58 -13.90
C ASP A 81 -1.17 13.28 -14.45
N ILE A 82 -2.29 13.19 -13.72
CA ILE A 82 -3.57 13.77 -14.10
C ILE A 82 -3.67 15.22 -13.60
N GLU A 83 -3.44 15.42 -12.30
CA GLU A 83 -3.58 16.69 -11.61
C GLU A 83 -2.48 16.83 -10.55
N PRO A 84 -1.29 17.32 -10.92
CA PRO A 84 -0.16 17.43 -10.00
C PRO A 84 -0.46 18.38 -8.82
N MET A 85 -1.28 19.42 -9.04
CA MET A 85 -1.67 20.35 -7.97
C MET A 85 -2.51 19.69 -6.88
N ALA A 86 -3.40 18.76 -7.25
CA ALA A 86 -4.20 18.01 -6.29
C ALA A 86 -3.33 17.04 -5.49
N PHE A 87 -2.39 16.38 -6.15
CA PHE A 87 -1.42 15.50 -5.49
C PHE A 87 -0.54 16.27 -4.49
N ASP A 88 0.00 17.42 -4.89
CA ASP A 88 0.81 18.27 -4.02
C ASP A 88 0.00 18.81 -2.84
N PHE A 89 -1.29 19.12 -3.03
CA PHE A 89 -2.19 19.50 -1.95
C PHE A 89 -2.32 18.39 -0.89
N LEU A 90 -2.41 17.11 -1.29
CA LEU A 90 -2.49 15.98 -0.36
C LEU A 90 -1.21 15.83 0.46
N LEU A 91 -0.05 15.97 -0.19
CA LEU A 91 1.25 15.89 0.48
C LEU A 91 1.49 17.07 1.42
N ASN A 92 1.12 18.29 1.00
CA ASN A 92 1.20 19.47 1.85
C ASN A 92 0.24 19.37 3.03
N PHE A 93 -0.99 18.86 2.83
CA PHE A 93 -1.92 18.60 3.92
C PHE A 93 -1.30 17.65 4.96
N ALA A 94 -0.66 16.57 4.53
CA ALA A 94 0.01 15.66 5.44
C ALA A 94 1.16 16.35 6.20
N ARG A 95 1.99 17.13 5.50
CA ARG A 95 3.11 17.87 6.09
C ARG A 95 2.63 18.89 7.13
N ASP A 96 1.63 19.70 6.80
CA ASP A 96 1.12 20.78 7.65
C ASP A 96 0.53 20.23 8.95
N ASN A 97 -0.10 19.05 8.87
CA ASN A 97 -0.69 18.35 10.01
C ASN A 97 0.28 17.37 10.71
N GLN A 98 1.56 17.36 10.31
CA GLN A 98 2.58 16.41 10.77
C GLN A 98 2.11 14.96 10.74
N LEU A 99 1.33 14.59 9.73
CA LEU A 99 0.87 13.21 9.55
C LEU A 99 2.02 12.34 9.06
N ASP A 100 2.00 11.09 9.49
CA ASP A 100 2.94 10.13 9.01
C ASP A 100 2.57 9.67 7.59
N VAL A 101 3.55 9.73 6.68
CA VAL A 101 3.37 9.40 5.26
C VAL A 101 4.31 8.26 4.91
N VAL A 102 3.73 7.17 4.40
CA VAL A 102 4.45 5.96 4.01
C VAL A 102 4.28 5.75 2.51
N GLU A 103 5.38 5.71 1.78
CA GLU A 103 5.36 5.35 0.36
C GLU A 103 5.45 3.83 0.23
N ALA A 104 4.39 3.20 -0.29
CA ALA A 104 4.45 1.82 -0.72
C ALA A 104 4.83 1.79 -2.21
N CYS A 105 6.13 1.76 -2.46
CA CYS A 105 6.60 1.21 -3.71
C CYS A 105 6.45 -0.32 -3.60
N LEU A 106 5.68 -0.95 -4.49
CA LEU A 106 5.89 -2.37 -4.77
C LEU A 106 7.29 -2.50 -5.38
N THR A 107 8.29 -2.53 -4.52
CA THR A 107 9.57 -3.11 -4.86
C THR A 107 9.24 -4.59 -4.97
N GLU A 108 9.38 -5.19 -6.16
CA GLU A 108 9.61 -6.64 -6.20
C GLU A 108 10.69 -6.88 -5.15
N GLN A 109 10.33 -7.47 -4.01
CA GLN A 109 11.37 -8.01 -3.16
C GLN A 109 12.04 -9.04 -4.09
N PRO A 110 13.31 -8.89 -4.52
CA PRO A 110 14.05 -10.11 -4.78
C PRO A 110 13.83 -10.95 -3.52
N PRO A 111 13.48 -12.24 -3.64
CA PRO A 111 13.18 -13.06 -2.47
C PRO A 111 14.28 -12.78 -1.46
N THR A 112 13.93 -12.11 -0.38
CA THR A 112 14.89 -11.79 0.66
C THR A 112 15.16 -13.15 1.26
N ASP A 113 16.20 -13.82 0.75
CA ASP A 113 16.97 -14.76 1.51
C ASP A 113 17.32 -14.02 2.79
N CYS A 114 16.50 -14.30 3.80
CA CYS A 114 16.77 -14.00 5.16
C CYS A 114 18.15 -14.58 5.43
N SER A 115 19.18 -13.73 5.41
CA SER A 115 20.42 -14.01 6.12
C SER A 115 20.10 -13.88 7.62
N THR A 116 19.28 -14.80 8.11
CA THR A 116 19.41 -15.36 9.45
C THR A 116 20.06 -16.71 9.21
N ASP A 117 21.28 -16.88 9.72
CA ASP A 117 21.94 -18.17 9.84
C ASP A 117 20.95 -19.26 10.28
N ALA A 118 20.62 -20.20 9.38
CA ALA A 118 20.48 -21.63 9.66
C ALA A 118 19.84 -22.39 8.47
N PRO A 119 20.63 -22.97 7.56
CA PRO A 119 20.18 -24.08 6.72
C PRO A 119 20.34 -25.45 7.41
N GLN A 120 20.21 -25.54 8.74
CA GLN A 120 20.47 -26.79 9.50
C GLN A 120 19.26 -27.37 10.25
N ASP A 121 18.23 -26.57 10.55
CA ASP A 121 17.11 -27.05 11.40
C ASP A 121 16.15 -28.01 10.68
N LEU A 122 15.93 -27.86 9.37
CA LEU A 122 14.99 -28.71 8.65
C LEU A 122 15.53 -30.13 8.44
N GLN A 123 16.84 -30.29 8.26
CA GLN A 123 17.48 -31.60 8.11
C GLN A 123 17.57 -32.31 9.47
N LEU A 124 17.85 -31.55 10.54
CA LEU A 124 17.89 -32.08 11.90
C LEU A 124 16.50 -32.50 12.40
N ALA A 125 15.45 -31.74 12.03
CA ALA A 125 14.06 -32.13 12.26
C ALA A 125 13.66 -33.39 11.46
N ARG A 126 14.15 -33.54 10.23
CA ARG A 126 13.91 -34.75 9.41
C ARG A 126 14.61 -35.98 9.98
N ASP A 127 15.86 -35.84 10.40
CA ASP A 127 16.64 -36.92 11.00
C ASP A 127 16.07 -37.33 12.38
N ALA A 128 15.59 -36.37 13.16
CA ALA A 128 14.90 -36.64 14.43
C ALA A 128 13.59 -37.42 14.21
N LEU A 129 12.78 -37.02 13.22
CA LEU A 129 11.55 -37.73 12.87
C LEU A 129 11.81 -39.14 12.33
N GLN A 130 12.86 -39.34 11.54
CA GLN A 130 13.22 -40.67 11.03
C GLN A 130 13.73 -41.60 12.11
N ARG A 131 14.47 -41.10 13.12
CA ARG A 131 14.93 -41.91 14.25
C ARG A 131 13.77 -42.37 15.14
N VAL A 132 12.77 -41.51 15.38
CA VAL A 132 11.58 -41.88 16.19
C VAL A 132 10.76 -43.00 15.54
N PHE A 133 10.73 -43.06 14.20
CA PHE A 133 9.98 -44.08 13.47
C PHE A 133 10.71 -45.43 13.30
N GLN A 134 12.03 -45.47 13.48
CA GLN A 134 12.83 -46.70 13.34
C GLN A 134 13.16 -47.38 14.68
N SER A 135 12.80 -46.76 15.81
CA SER A 135 13.01 -47.32 17.16
C SER A 135 11.72 -47.83 17.81
N ALA A 136 10.68 -48.14 17.03
CA ALA A 136 9.45 -48.78 17.47
C ALA A 136 9.34 -50.21 16.94
#